data_AF-A0A317U8V3-F1
#
_entry.id   AF-A0A317U8V3-F1
#
_cell.length_a   1.000
_cell.length_b   1.000
_cell.length_c   1.000
_cell.angle_alpha   90.00
_cell.angle_beta   90.00
_cell.angle_gamma   90.00
#
_symmetry.space_group_name_H-M   'P 1'
#
loop_
_entity.id
_entity.type
_entity.pdbx_description
1 polymer ?
#
loop_
_entity_poly.entity_id
_entity_poly.type
_entity_poly.pdbx_seq_one_letter_code
_entity_poly.pdbx_strand_id
1 'polypeptide(L)'
;MSCKNVCKLCDHLVISQAVAFTGGNLVITLPAGSYNNGEKYCIVIAQSIPETTTINAPVVIQIGTGTTLYPLQNRCCAQVTACGVRTRTKYATRVATSATGGVFKMLGNPACSPSNNLTAINGTAPTADTPVTQAVRKGAL
;
A
#
# COMPACT_ATOMS: atom_id res chain seq x y z
N MET A 1 4.61 -15.83 -15.96
CA MET A 1 3.50 -16.80 -16.06
C MET A 1 2.33 -16.05 -16.68
N SER A 2 2.01 -16.35 -17.95
CA SER A 2 0.92 -15.69 -18.68
C SER A 2 -0.41 -15.92 -17.93
N CYS A 3 -1.14 -14.85 -17.64
CA CYS A 3 -2.48 -14.98 -17.09
C CYS A 3 -3.40 -15.56 -18.18
N LYS A 4 -4.12 -16.64 -17.88
CA LYS A 4 -5.19 -17.15 -18.76
C LYS A 4 -6.21 -16.03 -18.99
N ASN A 5 -6.67 -15.85 -20.24
CA ASN A 5 -7.65 -14.81 -20.61
C ASN A 5 -8.93 -14.86 -19.77
N VAL A 6 -9.30 -16.05 -19.29
CA VAL A 6 -10.41 -16.27 -18.38
C VAL A 6 -9.95 -17.20 -17.26
N CYS A 7 -9.98 -16.71 -16.02
CA CYS A 7 -9.80 -17.50 -14.82
C CYS A 7 -10.76 -17.02 -13.75
N LYS A 8 -11.20 -17.93 -12.86
CA LYS A 8 -12.00 -17.54 -11.71
C LYS A 8 -11.19 -16.60 -10.82
N LEU A 9 -11.79 -15.47 -10.47
CA LEU A 9 -11.28 -14.60 -9.42
C LEU A 9 -11.28 -15.34 -8.08
N CYS A 10 -10.46 -14.88 -7.15
CA CYS A 10 -10.52 -15.39 -5.79
C CYS A 10 -11.91 -15.11 -5.20
N ASP A 11 -12.52 -16.07 -4.51
CA ASP A 11 -13.84 -15.88 -3.91
C ASP A 11 -13.85 -14.72 -2.89
N HIS A 12 -12.70 -14.47 -2.25
CA HIS A 12 -12.43 -13.33 -1.37
C HIS A 12 -11.65 -12.20 -2.08
N LEU A 13 -11.93 -11.95 -3.35
CA LEU A 13 -11.41 -10.75 -4.03
C LEU A 13 -12.15 -9.51 -3.52
N VAL A 14 -11.40 -8.52 -3.09
CA VAL A 14 -11.92 -7.26 -2.56
C VAL A 14 -11.30 -6.13 -3.36
N ILE A 15 -12.13 -5.26 -3.92
CA ILE A 15 -11.70 -4.10 -4.69
C ILE A 15 -11.87 -2.87 -3.79
N SER A 16 -10.84 -2.04 -3.66
CA SER A 16 -10.94 -0.80 -2.89
C SER A 16 -11.98 0.14 -3.48
N GLN A 17 -12.71 0.86 -2.62
CA GLN A 17 -13.68 1.89 -3.01
C GLN A 17 -13.05 3.27 -3.14
N ALA A 18 -12.08 3.58 -2.28
CA ALA A 18 -11.38 4.85 -2.28
C ALA A 18 -9.94 4.70 -1.78
N VAL A 19 -9.07 5.61 -2.22
CA VAL A 19 -7.70 5.76 -1.71
C VAL A 19 -7.49 7.24 -1.43
N ALA A 20 -7.10 7.60 -0.21
CA ALA A 20 -6.92 8.97 0.22
C ALA A 20 -5.67 9.12 1.09
N PHE A 21 -5.06 10.30 1.06
CA PHE A 21 -3.96 10.64 1.95
C PHE A 21 -4.47 11.61 3.02
N THR A 22 -4.54 11.17 4.26
CA THR A 22 -5.06 11.97 5.38
C THR A 22 -4.38 11.58 6.69
N GLY A 23 -4.16 12.55 7.58
CA GLY A 23 -3.52 12.33 8.87
C GLY A 23 -2.12 11.71 8.78
N GLY A 24 -1.40 11.93 7.68
CA GLY A 24 -0.08 11.34 7.41
C GLY A 24 -0.10 9.88 6.95
N ASN A 25 -1.29 9.28 6.76
CA ASN A 25 -1.47 7.90 6.34
C ASN A 25 -2.03 7.80 4.92
N LEU A 26 -1.64 6.74 4.20
CA LEU A 26 -2.34 6.31 3.00
C LEU A 26 -3.51 5.41 3.41
N VAL A 27 -4.72 5.93 3.32
CA VAL A 27 -5.95 5.24 3.70
C VAL A 27 -6.56 4.55 2.48
N ILE A 28 -6.66 3.23 2.55
CA ILE A 28 -7.34 2.40 1.55
C ILE A 28 -8.70 2.01 2.10
N THR A 29 -9.78 2.47 1.46
CA THR A 29 -11.14 2.13 1.87
C THR A 29 -11.60 0.89 1.15
N LEU A 30 -11.96 -0.15 1.91
CA LEU A 30 -12.56 -1.38 1.43
C LEU A 30 -14.09 -1.32 1.57
N PRO A 31 -14.85 -2.14 0.82
CA PRO A 31 -16.29 -2.25 1.01
C PRO A 31 -16.68 -2.62 2.44
N ALA A 32 -17.84 -2.12 2.87
CA ALA A 32 -18.43 -2.53 4.14
C ALA A 32 -18.69 -4.04 4.12
N GLY A 33 -18.29 -4.72 5.19
CA GLY A 33 -18.42 -6.16 5.32
C GLY A 33 -17.62 -6.69 6.51
N SER A 34 -17.83 -7.97 6.80
CA SER A 34 -17.06 -8.69 7.82
C SER A 34 -15.83 -9.33 7.20
N TYR A 35 -14.68 -9.10 7.82
CA TYR A 35 -13.41 -9.67 7.42
C TYR A 35 -12.95 -10.63 8.50
N ASN A 36 -13.10 -11.93 8.24
CA ASN A 36 -12.95 -12.96 9.27
C ASN A 36 -11.49 -13.20 9.61
N ASN A 37 -11.23 -13.49 10.89
CA ASN A 37 -9.90 -13.85 11.37
C ASN A 37 -9.40 -15.12 10.68
N GLY A 38 -8.18 -15.07 10.17
CA GLY A 38 -7.51 -16.22 9.57
C GLY A 38 -7.77 -16.45 8.10
N GLU A 39 -8.76 -15.75 7.52
CA GLU A 39 -9.07 -15.84 6.10
C GLU A 39 -8.12 -15.01 5.23
N LYS A 40 -7.98 -15.45 3.98
CA LYS A 40 -7.18 -14.79 2.95
C LYS A 40 -8.08 -13.90 2.10
N TYR A 41 -7.74 -12.62 2.02
CA TYR A 41 -8.39 -11.63 1.16
C TYR A 41 -7.43 -11.13 0.10
N CYS A 42 -7.85 -11.17 -1.16
CA CYS A 42 -7.08 -10.61 -2.27
C CYS A 42 -7.56 -9.18 -2.51
N ILE A 43 -6.84 -8.21 -1.97
CA ILE A 43 -7.19 -6.79 -2.07
C ILE A 43 -6.60 -6.21 -3.34
N VAL A 44 -7.42 -5.58 -4.17
CA VAL A 44 -6.98 -4.82 -5.34
C VAL A 44 -7.12 -3.34 -5.03
N ILE A 45 -6.00 -2.62 -5.09
CA ILE A 45 -6.01 -1.15 -4.99
C ILE A 45 -6.43 -0.61 -6.35
N ALA A 46 -7.67 -0.17 -6.49
CA ALA A 46 -8.24 0.21 -7.78
C ALA A 46 -7.98 1.67 -8.15
N GLN A 47 -8.15 2.57 -7.19
CA GLN A 47 -8.02 4.01 -7.39
C GLN A 47 -6.54 4.43 -7.47
N SER A 48 -6.31 5.61 -8.06
CA SER A 48 -4.99 6.25 -8.09
C SER A 48 -4.53 6.62 -6.67
N ILE A 49 -3.24 6.43 -6.38
CA ILE A 49 -2.63 6.95 -5.16
C ILE A 49 -2.44 8.46 -5.35
N PRO A 50 -2.93 9.32 -4.43
CA PRO A 50 -2.75 10.77 -4.54
C PRO A 50 -1.27 11.18 -4.62
N GLU A 51 -0.94 12.17 -5.46
CA GLU A 51 0.44 12.65 -5.65
C GLU A 51 1.04 13.28 -4.39
N THR A 52 0.18 13.76 -3.48
CA THR A 52 0.58 14.32 -2.18
C THR A 52 1.01 13.26 -1.17
N THR A 53 0.85 11.97 -1.48
CA THR A 53 1.22 10.87 -0.58
C THR A 53 2.72 10.85 -0.39
N THR A 54 3.18 10.91 0.86
CA THR A 54 4.61 10.78 1.16
C THR A 54 5.05 9.31 1.03
N ILE A 55 6.28 9.09 0.56
CA ILE A 55 6.83 7.75 0.30
C ILE A 55 6.78 6.85 1.56
N ASN A 56 7.00 7.45 2.73
CA ASN A 56 7.06 6.75 4.02
C ASN A 56 5.72 6.73 4.76
N ALA A 57 4.64 7.24 4.17
CA ALA A 57 3.32 7.21 4.78
C ALA A 57 2.89 5.78 5.11
N PRO A 58 2.48 5.48 6.36
CA PRO A 58 1.92 4.19 6.71
C PRO A 58 0.67 3.89 5.89
N VAL A 59 0.55 2.65 5.40
CA VAL A 59 -0.66 2.18 4.72
C VAL A 59 -1.61 1.60 5.75
N VAL A 60 -2.84 2.12 5.75
CA VAL A 60 -3.91 1.68 6.64
C VAL A 60 -5.17 1.38 5.83
N ILE A 61 -5.96 0.46 6.34
CA ILE A 61 -7.20 -0.01 5.75
C ILE A 61 -8.36 0.50 6.59
N GLN A 62 -9.31 1.13 5.92
CA GLN A 62 -10.60 1.51 6.46
C GLN A 62 -11.67 0.58 5.86
N ILE A 63 -12.66 0.17 6.65
CA ILE A 63 -13.77 -0.67 6.18
C ILE A 63 -15.02 0.20 6.07
N GLY A 64 -15.54 0.37 4.85
CA GLY A 64 -16.69 1.22 4.56
C GLY A 64 -16.53 2.63 5.14
N THR A 65 -17.53 3.08 5.89
CA THR A 65 -17.54 4.37 6.59
C THR A 65 -17.03 4.28 8.04
N GLY A 66 -16.44 3.15 8.44
CA GLY A 66 -15.89 2.98 9.79
C GLY A 66 -14.73 3.93 10.05
N THR A 67 -14.59 4.37 11.30
CA THR A 67 -13.52 5.30 11.71
C THR A 67 -12.24 4.57 12.14
N THR A 68 -12.31 3.25 12.37
CA THR A 68 -11.16 2.45 12.76
C THR A 68 -10.22 2.20 11.58
N LEU A 69 -8.94 2.46 11.80
CA LEU A 69 -7.87 2.24 10.83
C LEU A 69 -7.10 0.97 11.20
N TYR A 70 -7.11 -0.01 10.30
CA TYR A 70 -6.40 -1.27 10.47
C TYR A 70 -5.07 -1.23 9.71
N PRO A 71 -3.92 -1.48 10.36
CA PRO A 71 -2.64 -1.45 9.68
C PRO A 71 -2.50 -2.57 8.65
N LEU A 72 -1.86 -2.24 7.52
CA LEU A 72 -1.33 -3.22 6.58
C LEU A 72 0.11 -3.57 6.98
N GLN A 73 0.36 -4.83 7.32
CA GLN A 73 1.66 -5.30 7.79
C GLN A 73 2.28 -6.30 6.82
N ASN A 74 3.60 -6.36 6.76
CA ASN A 74 4.32 -7.40 6.04
C ASN A 74 4.49 -8.68 6.90
N ARG A 75 5.15 -9.70 6.34
CA ARG A 75 5.43 -10.97 7.03
C ARG A 75 6.20 -10.80 8.35
N CYS A 76 7.05 -9.77 8.46
CA CYS A 76 7.87 -9.50 9.64
C CYS A 76 7.15 -8.62 10.68
N CYS A 77 5.82 -8.45 10.56
CA CYS A 77 5.02 -7.57 11.41
C CYS A 77 5.40 -6.08 11.31
N ALA A 78 6.17 -5.67 10.30
CA ALA A 78 6.46 -4.27 10.05
C ALA A 78 5.35 -3.64 9.22
N GLN A 79 5.09 -2.36 9.49
CA GLN A 79 4.09 -1.57 8.78
C GLN A 79 4.51 -1.39 7.32
N VAL A 80 3.59 -1.67 6.39
CA VAL A 80 3.78 -1.36 4.97
C VAL A 80 3.59 0.13 4.77
N THR A 81 4.49 0.75 4.02
CA THR A 81 4.45 2.17 3.65
C THR A 81 3.95 2.34 2.21
N ALA A 82 3.59 3.57 1.83
CA ALA A 82 3.05 3.90 0.51
C ALA A 82 3.95 3.44 -0.64
N CYS A 83 5.27 3.43 -0.46
CA CYS A 83 6.21 2.94 -1.46
C CYS A 83 6.10 1.43 -1.74
N GLY A 84 5.56 0.65 -0.81
CA GLY A 84 5.36 -0.79 -0.95
C GLY A 84 4.09 -1.18 -1.72
N VAL A 85 3.23 -0.21 -2.06
CA VAL A 85 1.95 -0.44 -2.74
C VAL A 85 1.86 0.29 -4.09
N ARG A 86 1.05 -0.25 -4.99
CA ARG A 86 0.86 0.23 -6.36
C ARG A 86 -0.61 0.17 -6.72
N THR A 87 -1.04 1.11 -7.53
CA THR A 87 -2.37 1.14 -8.13
C THR A 87 -2.58 -0.06 -9.06
N ARG A 88 -3.82 -0.49 -9.22
CA ARG A 88 -4.25 -1.62 -10.06
C ARG A 88 -3.51 -2.93 -9.78
N THR A 89 -3.01 -3.09 -8.55
CA THR A 89 -2.21 -4.25 -8.13
C THR A 89 -2.97 -5.05 -7.08
N LYS A 90 -2.88 -6.38 -7.19
CA LYS A 90 -3.50 -7.34 -6.26
C LYS A 90 -2.52 -7.69 -5.14
N TYR A 91 -2.96 -7.52 -3.89
CA TYR A 91 -2.26 -7.88 -2.67
C TYR A 91 -3.00 -9.00 -1.96
N ALA A 92 -2.35 -10.16 -1.83
CA ALA A 92 -2.87 -11.23 -1.00
C ALA A 92 -2.57 -10.92 0.47
N THR A 93 -3.61 -10.80 1.28
CA THR A 93 -3.51 -10.53 2.71
C THR A 93 -4.22 -11.61 3.52
N ARG A 94 -3.79 -11.82 4.76
CA ARG A 94 -4.51 -12.60 5.77
C ARG A 94 -4.94 -11.67 6.88
N VAL A 95 -6.21 -11.74 7.27
CA VAL A 95 -6.70 -10.97 8.40
C VAL A 95 -6.28 -11.65 9.69
N ALA A 96 -5.77 -10.86 10.63
CA ALA A 96 -5.47 -11.30 11.97
C ALA A 96 -6.11 -10.32 12.96
N THR A 97 -7.04 -10.81 13.78
CA THR A 97 -7.70 -10.01 14.81
C THR A 97 -7.12 -10.31 16.18
N SER A 98 -7.21 -9.33 17.08
CA SER A 98 -6.93 -9.46 18.52
C SER A 98 -8.15 -8.94 19.31
N ALA A 99 -8.11 -9.02 20.63
CA ALA A 99 -9.16 -8.47 21.48
C ALA A 99 -9.35 -6.95 21.34
N THR A 100 -8.32 -6.25 20.85
CA THR A 100 -8.27 -4.78 20.79
C THR A 100 -8.23 -4.22 19.37
N GLY A 101 -8.18 -5.06 18.34
CA GLY A 101 -8.12 -4.58 16.95
C GLY A 101 -7.91 -5.67 15.90
N GLY A 102 -7.40 -5.26 14.75
CA GLY A 102 -7.13 -6.15 13.63
C GLY A 102 -6.02 -5.63 12.73
N VAL A 103 -5.37 -6.54 12.00
CA VAL A 103 -4.31 -6.22 11.05
C VAL A 103 -4.50 -7.03 9.78
N PHE A 104 -4.15 -6.44 8.64
CA PHE A 104 -4.06 -7.16 7.37
C PHE A 104 -2.60 -7.52 7.12
N LYS A 105 -2.27 -8.82 7.16
CA LYS A 105 -0.90 -9.30 6.93
C LYS A 105 -0.70 -9.66 5.47
N MET A 106 0.14 -8.93 4.75
CA MET A 106 0.56 -9.29 3.39
C MET A 106 1.28 -10.64 3.38
N LEU A 107 0.81 -11.53 2.51
CA LEU A 107 1.41 -12.84 2.26
C LEU A 107 2.56 -12.77 1.24
N GLY A 108 2.68 -11.66 0.52
CA GLY A 108 3.79 -11.36 -0.39
C GLY A 108 4.65 -10.23 0.14
N ASN A 109 5.81 -10.04 -0.50
CA ASN A 109 6.64 -8.88 -0.21
C ASN A 109 6.00 -7.62 -0.82
N PRO A 110 6.09 -6.47 -0.13
CA PRO A 110 5.76 -5.19 -0.76
C PRO A 110 6.59 -4.99 -2.03
N ALA A 111 6.06 -4.19 -2.96
CA ALA A 111 6.76 -3.91 -4.21
C ALA A 111 8.15 -3.34 -3.91
N CYS A 112 9.12 -3.57 -4.81
CA CYS A 112 10.43 -2.95 -4.69
C CYS A 112 10.27 -1.43 -4.64
N SER A 113 10.49 -0.84 -3.47
CA SER A 113 10.55 0.59 -3.31
C SER A 113 11.81 1.11 -4.01
N PRO A 114 11.75 2.24 -4.72
CA PRO A 114 12.97 2.92 -5.15
C PRO A 114 13.83 3.20 -3.90
N SER A 115 15.13 2.97 -4.00
CA SER A 115 16.05 3.28 -2.91
C SER A 115 16.09 4.78 -2.70
N ASN A 116 15.50 5.25 -1.61
CA ASN A 116 15.65 6.59 -1.06
C ASN A 116 16.47 6.57 0.23
N ASN A 117 17.32 5.56 0.39
CA ASN A 117 18.17 5.40 1.56
C ASN A 117 19.04 6.65 1.72
N LEU A 118 18.95 7.26 2.91
CA LEU A 118 19.91 8.27 3.32
C LEU A 118 21.28 7.59 3.46
N THR A 119 22.34 8.26 2.98
CA THR A 119 23.72 7.77 3.10
C THR A 119 24.18 7.69 4.55
N ALA A 120 23.62 8.53 5.42
CA ALA A 120 23.73 8.47 6.87
C ALA A 120 22.57 9.27 7.51
N ILE A 121 22.29 9.00 8.78
CA ILE A 121 21.44 9.85 9.63
C ILE A 121 22.31 10.50 10.70
N ASN A 122 22.11 11.79 10.97
CA ASN A 122 22.74 12.52 12.07
C ASN A 122 21.65 13.12 12.99
N GLY A 123 22.04 13.84 14.05
CA GLY A 123 21.11 14.48 14.99
C GLY A 123 20.32 15.66 14.42
N THR A 124 20.35 15.88 13.10
CA THR A 124 19.64 16.97 12.41
C THR A 124 18.62 16.38 11.43
N ALA A 125 17.52 17.10 11.21
CA ALA A 125 16.47 16.63 10.31
C ALA A 125 17.03 16.48 8.87
N PRO A 126 16.77 15.34 8.19
CA PRO A 126 17.22 15.14 6.82
C PRO A 126 16.61 16.21 5.88
N THR A 127 17.44 16.80 5.03
CA THR A 127 16.98 17.64 3.91
C THR A 127 16.75 16.76 2.69
N ALA A 128 15.61 16.93 2.02
CA ALA A 128 15.32 16.20 0.79
C ALA A 128 16.10 16.81 -0.38
N ASP A 129 16.81 15.97 -1.15
CA ASP A 129 17.46 16.41 -2.38
C ASP A 129 16.41 16.78 -3.44
N THR A 130 16.57 17.95 -4.04
CA THR A 130 15.72 18.44 -5.14
C THR A 130 15.86 17.51 -6.34
N PRO A 131 14.75 17.03 -6.96
CA PRO A 131 14.85 16.13 -8.10
C PRO A 131 15.61 16.79 -9.26
N VAL A 132 16.67 16.14 -9.74
CA VAL A 132 17.44 16.61 -10.88
C VAL A 132 16.62 16.36 -12.15
N THR A 133 16.12 17.43 -12.78
CA THR A 133 15.55 17.36 -14.14
C THR A 133 16.60 16.81 -15.09
N GLN A 134 16.36 15.63 -15.67
CA GLN A 134 17.23 15.07 -16.71
C GLN A 134 17.24 16.02 -17.91
N ALA A 135 18.43 16.51 -18.26
CA ALA A 135 18.63 17.33 -19.44
C ALA A 135 18.26 16.53 -20.71
N VAL A 136 17.37 17.11 -21.52
CA VAL A 136 17.03 16.61 -22.86
C VAL A 136 18.33 16.51 -23.67
N ARG A 137 18.71 15.31 -24.12
CA ARG A 137 19.80 15.13 -25.08
C ARG A 137 19.41 15.80 -26.40
N LYS A 138 19.99 16.96 -26.67
CA LYS A 138 19.91 17.66 -27.96
C LYS A 138 20.72 16.85 -28.99
N GLY A 139 20.04 16.20 -29.92
CA GLY A 139 20.67 15.41 -30.97
C GLY A 139 19.68 14.92 -32.02
N ALA A 140 19.12 15.84 -32.79
CA ALA A 140 18.50 15.55 -34.07
C ALA A 140 18.79 16.72 -35.02
N LEU A 141 19.76 16.50 -35.91
CA LEU A 141 19.93 17.10 -37.24
C LEU A 141 20.55 16.00 -38.10
#